data_AF-X1BFX7-F1
#
_entry.id   AF-X1BFX7-F1
#
_cell.length_a   1.000
_cell.length_b   1.000
_cell.length_c   1.000
_cell.angle_alpha   90.00
_cell.angle_beta   90.00
_cell.angle_gamma   90.00
#
_symmetry.space_group_name_H-M   'P 1'
#
loop_
_entity.id
_entity.type
_entity.pdbx_description
1 polymer ?
#
loop_
_entity_poly.entity_id
_entity_poly.type
_entity_poly.pdbx_seq_one_letter_code
_entity_poly.pdbx_strand_id
1 'polypeptide(L)'
;NGHFAIICSCGATGPIRDSEQRAIEAWNTRDHYEPDLSQQPFHSSIGEAEVGIKGNLKSLGLSTILQILSSEDKTGVLQFAQGNRIRSIYIRNGKIVAASGREGLRLGQILYGKGMISQEQLQEALEKARETDKRVGEVLLDLGYIEEDGLKELIRYQIREAVLDISFWVEGDFEYRDCLLEFDERGVEDVSTMGIIIEAAARRDEWANA
;
A
#
# COMPACT_ATOMS: atom_id res chain seq x y z
N ASN A 1 13.32 4.86 -14.71
CA ASN A 1 13.85 4.64 -13.35
C ASN A 1 13.36 5.75 -12.45
N GLY A 2 12.16 5.61 -11.90
CA GLY A 2 11.57 6.60 -10.98
C GLY A 2 12.11 6.41 -9.57
N HIS A 3 12.32 7.51 -8.85
CA HIS A 3 12.81 7.44 -7.49
C HIS A 3 11.74 6.88 -6.54
N PHE A 4 12.16 6.14 -5.50
CA PHE A 4 11.25 5.56 -4.49
C PHE A 4 10.20 4.59 -5.08
N ALA A 5 10.52 3.93 -6.19
CA ALA A 5 9.68 2.91 -6.80
C ALA A 5 9.86 1.53 -6.17
N ILE A 6 8.81 0.72 -6.24
CA ILE A 6 8.81 -0.70 -5.83
C ILE A 6 8.29 -1.50 -7.00
N ILE A 7 9.05 -2.49 -7.42
CA ILE A 7 8.68 -3.41 -8.48
C ILE A 7 8.45 -4.78 -7.83
N CYS A 8 7.23 -5.32 -7.96
CA CYS A 8 6.96 -6.70 -7.61
C CYS A 8 7.09 -7.59 -8.85
N SER A 9 7.89 -8.65 -8.72
CA SER A 9 7.95 -9.75 -9.70
C SER A 9 6.66 -10.57 -9.81
N CYS A 10 5.76 -10.46 -8.82
CA CYS A 10 4.47 -11.15 -8.77
C CYS A 10 3.37 -10.48 -9.63
N GLY A 11 3.67 -9.38 -10.30
CA GLY A 11 2.67 -8.58 -11.02
C GLY A 11 1.87 -7.62 -10.14
N ALA A 12 2.01 -7.65 -8.81
CA ALA A 12 1.45 -6.63 -7.92
C ALA A 12 2.26 -5.34 -8.02
N THR A 13 1.85 -4.44 -8.92
CA THR A 13 2.56 -3.17 -9.06
C THR A 13 2.38 -2.31 -7.81
N GLY A 14 3.49 -1.79 -7.27
CA GLY A 14 3.55 -0.85 -6.15
C GLY A 14 2.71 0.42 -6.35
N PRO A 15 2.88 1.48 -5.54
CA PRO A 15 2.05 2.68 -5.64
C PRO A 15 2.32 3.43 -6.95
N ILE A 16 1.63 3.08 -8.03
CA ILE A 16 1.69 3.72 -9.34
C ILE A 16 0.31 4.30 -9.64
N ARG A 17 0.25 5.63 -9.53
CA ARG A 17 -0.51 6.70 -10.21
C ARG A 17 -1.91 6.46 -10.80
N ASP A 18 -2.29 5.25 -11.17
CA ASP A 18 -3.58 4.85 -11.73
C ASP A 18 -4.23 3.76 -10.89
N SER A 19 -4.96 4.18 -9.85
CA SER A 19 -5.94 3.37 -9.11
C SER A 19 -7.05 2.77 -10.00
N GLU A 20 -7.07 3.03 -11.30
CA GLU A 20 -8.33 3.17 -12.01
C GLU A 20 -8.80 1.91 -12.76
N GLN A 21 -7.92 1.02 -13.22
CA GLN A 21 -8.35 -0.08 -14.10
C GLN A 21 -8.38 -1.48 -13.44
N ARG A 22 -7.69 -1.69 -12.31
CA ARG A 22 -7.52 -3.03 -11.69
C ARG A 22 -8.31 -3.25 -10.40
N ALA A 23 -8.83 -2.16 -9.81
CA ALA A 23 -9.89 -2.24 -8.82
C ALA A 23 -11.18 -2.89 -9.38
N ILE A 24 -11.32 -2.89 -10.72
CA ILE A 24 -12.46 -3.41 -11.48
C ILE A 24 -12.45 -4.95 -11.60
N GLU A 25 -11.30 -5.63 -11.38
CA GLU A 25 -11.17 -7.10 -11.53
C GLU A 25 -11.22 -7.86 -10.20
N ALA A 26 -10.77 -7.26 -9.08
CA ALA A 26 -10.49 -8.04 -7.87
C ALA A 26 -11.70 -8.38 -6.98
N TRP A 27 -12.95 -8.17 -7.42
CA TRP A 27 -14.14 -8.39 -6.57
C TRP A 27 -15.34 -9.10 -7.19
N ASN A 28 -15.25 -9.57 -8.43
CA ASN A 28 -16.40 -10.18 -9.13
C ASN A 28 -16.61 -11.68 -8.84
N THR A 29 -16.84 -12.10 -7.58
CA THR A 29 -17.89 -13.10 -7.19
C THR A 29 -17.62 -13.87 -5.89
N ARG A 30 -18.45 -13.66 -4.87
CA ARG A 30 -18.96 -14.63 -3.86
C ARG A 30 -20.32 -14.09 -3.38
N ASP A 31 -21.42 -14.81 -3.20
CA ASP A 31 -21.80 -16.24 -3.24
C ASP A 31 -23.23 -16.31 -3.85
N HIS A 32 -23.81 -17.42 -4.32
CA HIS A 32 -23.93 -18.80 -3.82
C HIS A 32 -24.22 -19.70 -5.03
N TYR A 33 -24.08 -21.04 -4.90
CA TYR A 33 -24.40 -22.08 -5.91
C TYR A 33 -23.17 -22.59 -6.68
N GLU A 34 -23.11 -23.90 -6.98
CA GLU A 34 -21.96 -24.57 -7.64
C GLU A 34 -21.52 -23.80 -8.92
N PRO A 35 -20.29 -23.25 -9.07
CA PRO A 35 -20.03 -22.34 -10.19
C PRO A 35 -19.04 -22.82 -11.27
N ASP A 36 -19.38 -22.43 -12.48
CA ASP A 36 -18.70 -22.63 -13.77
C ASP A 36 -17.27 -22.04 -13.82
N LEU A 37 -16.32 -22.82 -14.34
CA LEU A 37 -14.88 -22.53 -14.39
C LEU A 37 -14.51 -21.37 -15.34
N SER A 38 -15.47 -20.77 -16.03
CA SER A 38 -15.27 -19.63 -16.95
C SER A 38 -15.32 -18.24 -16.29
N GLN A 39 -15.41 -18.14 -14.94
CA GLN A 39 -15.46 -16.86 -14.19
C GLN A 39 -14.40 -16.73 -13.08
N GLN A 40 -13.20 -17.31 -13.22
CA GLN A 40 -12.10 -17.06 -12.29
C GLN A 40 -11.30 -15.80 -12.71
N PRO A 41 -11.24 -14.72 -11.89
CA PRO A 41 -10.57 -13.48 -12.28
C PRO A 41 -9.06 -13.50 -12.04
N PHE A 42 -8.51 -14.53 -11.39
CA PHE A 42 -7.07 -14.66 -11.11
C PHE A 42 -6.44 -15.78 -11.93
N HIS A 43 -6.38 -15.59 -13.24
CA HIS A 43 -5.39 -16.26 -14.06
C HIS A 43 -4.29 -15.25 -14.41
N SER A 44 -3.36 -15.04 -13.49
CA SER A 44 -2.11 -14.34 -13.82
C SER A 44 -1.15 -15.34 -14.45
N SER A 45 -1.25 -15.53 -15.76
CA SER A 45 -0.13 -16.07 -16.51
C SER A 45 0.94 -14.99 -16.62
N ILE A 46 1.68 -14.69 -15.53
CA ILE A 46 3.13 -14.33 -15.46
C ILE A 46 3.50 -14.26 -13.96
N GLY A 47 4.13 -15.32 -13.43
CA GLY A 47 4.78 -15.37 -12.11
C GLY A 47 4.29 -16.50 -11.20
N GLU A 48 5.01 -17.63 -11.16
CA GLU A 48 4.77 -18.81 -10.29
C GLU A 48 5.05 -18.54 -8.79
N ALA A 49 4.49 -17.47 -8.21
CA ALA A 49 4.60 -17.23 -6.77
C ALA A 49 3.49 -17.99 -6.03
N GLU A 50 3.87 -19.07 -5.33
CA GLU A 50 2.94 -19.87 -4.52
C GLU A 50 2.27 -19.01 -3.44
N VAL A 51 0.96 -19.22 -3.24
CA VAL A 51 0.19 -18.55 -2.20
C VAL A 51 0.67 -19.06 -0.85
N GLY A 52 1.27 -18.18 -0.04
CA GLY A 52 1.78 -18.55 1.27
C GLY A 52 0.67 -18.65 2.32
N ILE A 53 -0.12 -17.60 2.48
CA ILE A 53 -1.19 -17.53 3.49
C ILE A 53 -2.42 -16.86 2.88
N LYS A 54 -3.61 -17.43 3.11
CA LYS A 54 -4.89 -16.79 2.75
C LYS A 54 -5.91 -16.96 3.85
N GLY A 55 -6.83 -16.02 4.00
CA GLY A 55 -7.86 -16.09 5.02
C GLY A 55 -8.77 -14.87 5.04
N ASN A 56 -9.46 -14.69 6.17
CA ASN A 56 -10.38 -13.59 6.39
C ASN A 56 -10.03 -12.82 7.68
N LEU A 57 -10.15 -11.50 7.64
CA LEU A 57 -9.83 -10.58 8.73
C LEU A 57 -10.66 -10.81 10.00
N LYS A 58 -11.87 -11.39 9.87
CA LYS A 58 -12.71 -11.76 11.00
C LYS A 58 -12.12 -12.93 11.80
N SER A 59 -11.42 -13.84 11.14
CA SER A 59 -10.79 -15.01 11.77
C SER A 59 -9.37 -14.70 12.24
N LEU A 60 -8.64 -13.88 11.50
CA LEU A 60 -7.27 -13.49 11.81
C LEU A 60 -7.09 -12.00 11.54
N GLY A 61 -7.05 -11.19 12.60
CA GLY A 61 -6.92 -9.73 12.47
C GLY A 61 -5.56 -9.30 11.90
N LEU A 62 -5.53 -8.10 11.32
CA LEU A 62 -4.33 -7.53 10.69
C LEU A 62 -3.08 -7.62 11.57
N SER A 63 -3.20 -7.28 12.87
CA SER A 63 -2.07 -7.31 13.81
C SER A 63 -1.43 -8.69 13.91
N THR A 64 -2.24 -9.76 13.95
CA THR A 64 -1.73 -11.12 14.03
C THR A 64 -1.07 -11.55 12.72
N ILE A 65 -1.67 -11.20 11.57
CA ILE A 65 -1.07 -11.46 10.25
C ILE A 65 0.30 -10.78 10.16
N LEU A 66 0.34 -9.49 10.49
CA LEU A 66 1.56 -8.69 10.49
C LEU A 66 2.63 -9.26 11.45
N GLN A 67 2.22 -9.74 12.62
CA GLN A 67 3.14 -10.39 13.57
C GLN A 67 3.76 -11.67 13.00
N ILE A 68 2.96 -12.53 12.35
CA ILE A 68 3.44 -13.77 11.72
C ILE A 68 4.44 -13.44 10.60
N LEU A 69 4.08 -12.53 9.69
CA LEU A 69 4.96 -12.14 8.59
C LEU A 69 6.25 -11.49 9.09
N SER A 70 6.16 -10.73 10.20
CA SER A 70 7.33 -10.14 10.85
C SER A 70 8.22 -11.16 11.54
N SER A 71 7.68 -12.19 12.19
CA SER A 71 8.48 -13.19 12.91
C SER A 71 9.18 -14.17 11.97
N GLU A 72 8.59 -14.42 10.81
CA GLU A 72 9.11 -15.32 9.78
C GLU A 72 10.00 -14.61 8.74
N ASP A 73 10.39 -13.35 9.01
CA ASP A 73 11.20 -12.50 8.11
C ASP A 73 10.72 -12.50 6.66
N LYS A 74 9.40 -12.51 6.47
CA LYS A 74 8.79 -12.69 5.15
C LYS A 74 9.10 -11.52 4.21
N THR A 75 9.16 -11.82 2.92
CA THR A 75 9.33 -10.79 1.86
C THR A 75 8.31 -11.04 0.76
N GLY A 76 7.32 -10.17 0.66
CA GLY A 76 6.25 -10.35 -0.29
C GLY A 76 5.16 -9.29 -0.26
N VAL A 77 4.02 -9.61 -0.84
CA VAL A 77 2.85 -8.73 -0.88
C VAL A 77 1.69 -9.37 -0.11
N LEU A 78 1.13 -8.60 0.82
CA LEU A 78 -0.10 -8.93 1.53
C LEU A 78 -1.23 -8.06 1.00
N GLN A 79 -2.20 -8.68 0.34
CA GLN A 79 -3.35 -8.00 -0.26
C GLN A 79 -4.60 -8.22 0.60
N PHE A 80 -5.48 -7.23 0.60
CA PHE A 80 -6.76 -7.22 1.30
C PHE A 80 -7.88 -6.81 0.37
N ALA A 81 -9.06 -7.38 0.56
CA ALA A 81 -10.24 -7.14 -0.24
C ALA A 81 -11.50 -7.02 0.66
N GLN A 82 -12.22 -5.90 0.59
CA GLN A 82 -13.50 -5.66 1.29
C GLN A 82 -14.44 -4.81 0.43
N GLY A 83 -15.53 -5.40 -0.07
CA GLY A 83 -16.32 -4.80 -1.14
C GLY A 83 -15.43 -4.40 -2.32
N ASN A 84 -15.76 -3.35 -3.04
CA ASN A 84 -14.89 -2.83 -4.10
C ASN A 84 -13.50 -2.27 -3.64
N ARG A 85 -13.14 -2.37 -2.36
CA ARG A 85 -11.89 -1.83 -1.82
C ARG A 85 -10.81 -2.90 -1.82
N ILE A 86 -9.74 -2.63 -2.54
CA ILE A 86 -8.51 -3.41 -2.49
C ILE A 86 -7.44 -2.58 -1.79
N ARG A 87 -6.68 -3.24 -0.91
CA ARG A 87 -5.47 -2.67 -0.33
C ARG A 87 -4.32 -3.67 -0.42
N SER A 88 -3.10 -3.19 -0.38
CA SER A 88 -1.90 -4.02 -0.40
C SER A 88 -0.84 -3.42 0.52
N ILE A 89 -0.15 -4.29 1.25
CA ILE A 89 1.02 -3.99 2.07
C ILE A 89 2.19 -4.77 1.49
N TYR A 90 3.30 -4.08 1.26
CA TYR A 90 4.54 -4.66 0.77
C TYR A 90 5.45 -4.87 1.96
N ILE A 91 5.97 -6.09 2.10
CA ILE A 91 6.75 -6.52 3.25
C ILE A 91 8.11 -7.01 2.76
N ARG A 92 9.17 -6.63 3.46
CA ARG A 92 10.55 -7.07 3.20
C ARG A 92 11.22 -7.39 4.53
N ASN A 93 11.75 -8.60 4.64
CA ASN A 93 12.39 -9.11 5.86
C ASN A 93 11.55 -8.79 7.11
N GLY A 94 10.24 -9.09 7.03
CA GLY A 94 9.29 -8.89 8.12
C GLY A 94 8.83 -7.45 8.38
N LYS A 95 9.34 -6.47 7.63
CA LYS A 95 9.02 -5.05 7.83
C LYS A 95 8.22 -4.46 6.67
N ILE A 96 7.44 -3.42 6.96
CA ILE A 96 6.57 -2.79 5.97
C ILE A 96 7.36 -1.75 5.19
N VAL A 97 7.36 -1.87 3.86
CA VAL A 97 8.15 -0.99 2.96
C VAL A 97 7.28 -0.18 2.02
N ALA A 98 6.02 -0.58 1.83
CA ALA A 98 4.99 0.26 1.24
C ALA A 98 3.60 -0.23 1.60
N ALA A 99 2.62 0.64 1.39
CA ALA A 99 1.22 0.28 1.40
C ALA A 99 0.46 1.09 0.35
N SER A 100 -0.59 0.50 -0.21
CA SER A 100 -1.53 1.23 -1.07
C SER A 100 -2.34 2.20 -0.21
N GLY A 101 -2.22 3.50 -0.49
CA GLY A 101 -2.95 4.53 0.24
C GLY A 101 -4.46 4.51 -0.02
N ARG A 102 -5.20 5.22 0.85
CA ARG A 102 -6.60 5.58 0.61
C ARG A 102 -6.70 6.57 -0.55
N GLU A 103 -7.77 6.46 -1.34
CA GLU A 103 -8.10 7.50 -2.34
C GLU A 103 -8.17 8.87 -1.65
N GLY A 104 -7.42 9.85 -2.16
CA GLY A 104 -7.37 11.21 -1.63
C GLY A 104 -6.19 11.53 -0.70
N LEU A 105 -5.41 10.55 -0.22
CA LEU A 105 -4.14 10.82 0.48
C LEU A 105 -3.00 11.01 -0.53
N ARG A 106 -3.14 12.01 -1.42
CA ARG A 106 -2.08 12.32 -2.40
C ARG A 106 -0.98 13.12 -1.72
N LEU A 107 0.27 12.71 -1.94
CA LEU A 107 1.47 13.26 -1.31
C LEU A 107 1.51 14.80 -1.37
N GLY A 108 1.19 15.36 -2.55
CA GLY A 108 1.11 16.80 -2.75
C GLY A 108 0.01 17.52 -1.93
N GLN A 109 -1.14 16.88 -1.70
CA GLN A 109 -2.21 17.47 -0.88
C GLN A 109 -1.83 17.49 0.60
N ILE A 110 -1.08 16.49 1.07
CA ILE A 110 -0.58 16.47 2.46
C ILE A 110 0.44 17.58 2.66
N LEU A 111 1.38 17.76 1.72
CA LEU A 111 2.37 18.85 1.78
C LEU A 111 1.71 20.22 1.77
N TYR A 112 0.71 20.42 0.90
CA TYR A 112 -0.07 21.65 0.84
C TYR A 112 -0.83 21.89 2.16
N GLY A 113 -1.55 20.88 2.67
CA GLY A 113 -2.30 20.98 3.92
C GLY A 113 -1.42 21.24 5.15
N LYS A 114 -0.14 20.86 5.10
CA LYS A 114 0.87 21.16 6.13
C LYS A 114 1.58 22.51 5.91
N GLY A 115 1.25 23.25 4.84
CA GLY A 115 1.91 24.51 4.48
C GLY A 115 3.36 24.37 4.01
N MET A 116 3.78 23.15 3.63
CA MET A 116 5.15 22.88 3.16
C MET A 116 5.36 23.28 1.70
N ILE A 117 4.29 23.30 0.91
CA ILE A 117 4.28 23.80 -0.46
C ILE A 117 3.06 24.70 -0.66
N SER A 118 3.17 25.67 -1.57
CA SER A 118 2.05 26.51 -1.98
C SER A 118 1.12 25.77 -2.96
N GLN A 119 -0.06 26.34 -3.21
CA GLN A 119 -0.98 25.81 -4.21
C GLN A 119 -0.37 25.86 -5.61
N GLU A 120 0.38 26.93 -5.92
CA GLU A 120 1.07 27.12 -7.20
C GLU A 120 2.17 26.06 -7.39
N GLN A 121 2.98 25.83 -6.36
CA GLN A 121 4.02 24.79 -6.37
C GLN A 121 3.43 23.39 -6.55
N LEU A 122 2.30 23.09 -5.90
CA LEU A 122 1.59 21.84 -6.09
C LEU A 122 1.07 21.69 -7.52
N GLN A 123 0.49 22.76 -8.09
CA GLN A 123 -0.04 22.74 -9.45
C GLN A 123 1.06 22.53 -10.48
N GLU A 124 2.18 23.27 -10.37
CA GLU A 124 3.34 23.10 -11.24
C GLU A 124 3.88 21.67 -11.17
N ALA A 125 4.01 21.12 -9.97
CA ALA A 125 4.49 19.76 -9.79
C ALA A 125 3.55 18.72 -10.40
N LEU A 126 2.23 18.94 -10.34
CA LEU A 126 1.23 18.06 -10.95
C LEU A 126 1.26 18.10 -12.48
N GLU A 127 1.46 19.27 -13.07
CA GLU A 127 1.56 19.46 -14.52
C GLU A 127 2.82 18.79 -15.05
N LYS A 128 3.98 19.10 -14.46
CA LYS A 128 5.26 18.52 -14.87
C LYS A 128 5.33 17.02 -14.65
N ALA A 129 4.65 16.51 -13.61
CA ALA A 129 4.44 15.09 -13.38
C ALA A 129 3.72 14.36 -14.52
N ARG A 130 2.75 15.02 -15.17
CA ARG A 130 2.01 14.48 -16.31
C ARG A 130 2.85 14.50 -17.57
N GLU A 131 3.66 15.54 -17.76
CA GLU A 131 4.53 15.68 -18.94
C GLU A 131 5.73 14.72 -18.92
N THR A 132 6.27 14.43 -17.73
CA THR A 132 7.52 13.66 -17.58
C THR A 132 7.30 12.22 -17.15
N ASP A 133 6.05 11.82 -16.90
CA ASP A 133 5.67 10.52 -16.31
C ASP A 133 6.35 10.21 -14.95
N LYS A 134 6.96 11.21 -14.29
CA LYS A 134 7.61 11.10 -12.97
C LYS A 134 6.65 11.36 -11.82
N ARG A 135 6.73 10.59 -10.72
CA ARG A 135 5.86 10.77 -9.52
C ARG A 135 5.88 12.19 -8.98
N VAL A 136 4.77 12.65 -8.40
CA VAL A 136 4.64 14.04 -7.90
C VAL A 136 5.72 14.33 -6.85
N GLY A 137 6.01 13.38 -5.96
CA GLY A 137 7.11 13.53 -4.99
C GLY A 137 8.49 13.69 -5.65
N GLU A 138 8.75 12.97 -6.75
CA GLU A 138 9.99 13.10 -7.52
C GLU A 138 10.09 14.48 -8.18
N VAL A 139 8.99 14.96 -8.76
CA VAL A 139 8.94 16.29 -9.36
C VAL A 139 9.13 17.38 -8.31
N LEU A 140 8.54 17.23 -7.12
CA LEU A 140 8.71 18.17 -6.01
C LEU A 140 10.18 18.22 -5.52
N LEU A 141 10.89 17.08 -5.53
CA LEU A 141 12.34 17.04 -5.28
C LEU A 141 13.12 17.71 -6.40
N ASP A 142 12.84 17.37 -7.66
CA ASP A 142 13.52 17.93 -8.83
C ASP A 142 13.38 19.47 -8.92
N LEU A 143 12.23 19.99 -8.47
CA LEU A 143 11.94 21.43 -8.40
C LEU A 143 12.54 22.10 -7.16
N GLY A 144 13.09 21.33 -6.21
CA GLY A 144 13.66 21.84 -4.96
C GLY A 144 12.61 22.37 -3.97
N TYR A 145 11.35 21.95 -4.09
CA TYR A 145 10.27 22.37 -3.17
C TYR A 145 10.24 21.55 -1.88
N ILE A 146 10.82 20.35 -1.91
CA ILE A 146 11.02 19.50 -0.74
C ILE A 146 12.43 18.91 -0.76
N GLU A 147 12.91 18.50 0.40
CA GLU A 147 14.17 17.77 0.56
C GLU A 147 13.91 16.25 0.63
N GLU A 148 14.94 15.45 0.37
CA GLU A 148 14.85 13.98 0.34
C GLU A 148 14.35 13.41 1.66
N ASP A 149 14.86 13.90 2.79
CA ASP A 149 14.44 13.47 4.12
C ASP A 149 12.98 13.83 4.41
N GLY A 150 12.53 15.01 3.95
CA GLY A 150 11.14 15.41 4.04
C GLY A 150 10.21 14.50 3.22
N LEU A 151 10.65 14.08 2.03
CA LEU A 151 9.90 13.12 1.23
C LEU A 151 9.85 11.74 1.90
N LYS A 152 10.97 11.25 2.46
CA LYS A 152 11.02 9.97 3.18
C LYS A 152 10.07 9.95 4.36
N GLU A 153 10.06 11.00 5.19
CA GLU A 153 9.14 11.12 6.32
C GLU A 153 7.67 11.11 5.88
N LEU A 154 7.37 11.80 4.79
CA LEU A 154 6.01 11.85 4.27
C LEU A 154 5.55 10.50 3.73
N ILE A 155 6.43 9.77 3.03
CA ILE A 155 6.12 8.41 2.58
C ILE A 155 5.95 7.47 3.79
N ARG A 156 6.80 7.55 4.82
CA ARG A 156 6.61 6.79 6.08
C ARG A 156 5.23 7.06 6.68
N TYR A 157 4.85 8.33 6.77
CA TYR A 157 3.53 8.73 7.25
C TYR A 157 2.41 8.14 6.39
N GLN A 158 2.51 8.20 5.06
CA GLN A 158 1.50 7.63 4.16
C GLN A 158 1.36 6.12 4.30
N ILE A 159 2.49 5.39 4.39
CA ILE A 159 2.50 3.94 4.61
C ILE A 159 1.78 3.63 5.92
N ARG A 160 2.15 4.34 6.99
CA ARG A 160 1.57 4.18 8.32
C ARG A 160 0.05 4.40 8.32
N GLU A 161 -0.43 5.52 7.76
CA GLU A 161 -1.86 5.80 7.68
C GLU A 161 -2.61 4.78 6.81
N ALA A 162 -2.01 4.32 5.71
CA ALA A 162 -2.60 3.31 4.85
C ALA A 162 -2.78 1.96 5.56
N VAL A 163 -1.78 1.53 6.35
CA VAL A 163 -1.88 0.29 7.13
C VAL A 163 -2.88 0.44 8.28
N LEU A 164 -2.88 1.58 8.96
CA LEU A 164 -3.82 1.86 10.03
C LEU A 164 -5.27 1.89 9.53
N ASP A 165 -5.54 2.39 8.32
CA ASP A 165 -6.86 2.32 7.68
C ASP A 165 -7.38 0.87 7.59
N ILE A 166 -6.52 -0.08 7.19
CA ILE A 166 -6.85 -1.51 7.11
C ILE A 166 -7.09 -2.10 8.51
N SER A 167 -6.42 -1.58 9.55
CA SER A 167 -6.57 -2.09 10.92
C SER A 167 -7.98 -1.92 11.51
N PHE A 168 -8.78 -1.02 10.93
CA PHE A 168 -10.17 -0.80 11.30
C PHE A 168 -11.16 -1.67 10.51
N TRP A 169 -10.70 -2.47 9.55
CA TRP A 169 -11.57 -3.37 8.80
C TRP A 169 -12.00 -4.56 9.68
N VAL A 170 -13.31 -4.69 9.91
CA VAL A 170 -13.89 -5.76 10.73
C VAL A 170 -13.99 -7.09 9.94
N GLU A 171 -14.09 -6.99 8.62
CA GLU A 171 -14.21 -8.12 7.69
C GLU A 171 -13.45 -7.84 6.39
N GLY A 172 -13.10 -8.89 5.66
CA GLY A 172 -12.40 -8.79 4.38
C GLY A 172 -11.46 -9.96 4.18
N ASP A 173 -11.26 -10.36 2.93
CA ASP A 173 -10.34 -11.43 2.59
C ASP A 173 -8.92 -10.89 2.47
N PHE A 174 -7.94 -11.73 2.80
CA PHE A 174 -6.53 -11.42 2.61
C PHE A 174 -5.77 -12.57 1.97
N GLU A 175 -4.70 -12.21 1.26
CA GLU A 175 -3.79 -13.15 0.64
C GLU A 175 -2.36 -12.61 0.70
N TYR A 176 -1.44 -13.48 1.11
CA TYR A 176 -0.01 -13.22 1.12
C TYR A 176 0.71 -14.10 0.10
N ARG A 177 1.61 -13.48 -0.67
CA ARG A 177 2.49 -14.17 -1.63
C ARG A 177 3.93 -13.74 -1.42
N ASP A 178 4.82 -14.71 -1.27
CA ASP A 178 6.25 -14.49 -1.32
C ASP A 178 6.62 -13.98 -2.73
N CYS A 179 7.46 -12.96 -2.83
CA CYS A 179 7.91 -12.46 -4.13
C CYS A 179 9.18 -11.62 -4.02
N LEU A 180 9.91 -11.52 -5.13
CA LEU A 180 11.03 -10.59 -5.23
C LEU A 180 10.48 -9.17 -5.38
N LEU A 181 10.92 -8.30 -4.46
CA LEU A 181 10.64 -6.88 -4.44
C LEU A 181 11.93 -6.12 -4.73
N GLU A 182 11.96 -5.39 -5.85
CA GLU A 182 13.06 -4.50 -6.20
C GLU A 182 12.74 -3.07 -5.78
N PHE A 183 13.71 -2.38 -5.19
CA PHE A 183 13.59 -1.02 -4.69
C PHE A 183 14.67 -0.13 -5.30
N ASP A 184 14.36 1.15 -5.46
CA ASP A 184 15.42 2.16 -5.57
C ASP A 184 16.24 2.16 -4.26
N GLU A 185 17.57 2.17 -4.36
CA GLU A 185 18.50 2.25 -3.22
C GLU A 185 18.25 3.48 -2.33
N ARG A 186 17.66 4.53 -2.88
CA ARG A 186 17.21 5.73 -2.14
C ARG A 186 15.88 5.54 -1.41
N GLY A 187 15.33 4.33 -1.43
CA GLY A 187 14.05 3.96 -0.85
C GLY A 187 13.91 4.33 0.63
N VAL A 188 12.66 4.42 1.06
CA VAL A 188 12.31 4.78 2.44
C VAL A 188 12.71 3.64 3.37
N GLU A 189 13.30 3.99 4.51
CA GLU A 189 13.59 3.02 5.57
C GLU A 189 12.29 2.33 6.03
N ASP A 190 12.44 1.07 6.41
CA ASP A 190 11.30 0.21 6.71
C ASP A 190 10.45 0.74 7.89
N VAL A 191 9.12 0.67 7.77
CA VAL A 191 8.18 0.96 8.86
C VAL A 191 8.07 -0.27 9.76
N SER A 192 8.28 -0.06 11.07
CA SER A 192 8.19 -1.13 12.07
C SER A 192 6.77 -1.66 12.19
N THR A 193 6.62 -2.96 11.95
CA THR A 193 5.37 -3.69 12.12
C THR A 193 4.84 -3.60 13.55
N MET A 194 5.72 -3.69 14.55
CA MET A 194 5.34 -3.56 15.97
C MET A 194 4.81 -2.16 16.30
N GLY A 195 5.43 -1.12 15.72
CA GLY A 195 4.97 0.27 15.90
C GLY A 195 3.54 0.46 15.39
N ILE A 196 3.21 -0.12 14.23
CA ILE A 196 1.85 -0.12 13.69
C ILE A 196 0.88 -0.84 14.61
N ILE A 197 1.24 -2.02 15.13
CA ILE A 197 0.36 -2.82 15.98
C ILE A 197 0.00 -2.06 17.26
N ILE A 198 0.99 -1.43 17.89
CA ILE A 198 0.81 -0.62 19.10
C ILE A 198 -0.09 0.59 18.81
N GLU A 199 0.18 1.31 17.72
CA GLU A 199 -0.62 2.48 17.35
C GLU A 199 -2.08 2.12 17.00
N ALA A 200 -2.29 0.99 16.30
CA ALA A 200 -3.63 0.50 15.99
C ALA A 200 -4.42 0.09 17.25
N ALA A 201 -3.74 -0.41 18.29
CA ALA A 201 -4.37 -0.66 19.58
C ALA A 201 -4.81 0.65 20.24
N ALA A 202 -3.91 1.64 20.33
CA ALA A 202 -4.20 2.94 20.92
C ALA A 202 -5.40 3.66 20.26
N ARG A 203 -5.44 3.71 18.91
CA ARG A 203 -6.54 4.37 18.19
C ARG A 203 -7.90 3.67 18.38
N ARG A 204 -7.92 2.35 18.59
CA ARG A 204 -9.17 1.61 18.85
C ARG A 204 -9.71 1.91 20.24
N ASP A 205 -8.83 2.01 21.24
CA ASP A 205 -9.23 2.35 22.61
C ASP A 205 -9.77 3.78 22.69
N GLU A 206 -9.18 4.73 21.96
CA GLU A 206 -9.68 6.11 21.86
C GLU A 206 -11.10 6.17 21.28
N TRP A 207 -11.39 5.40 20.21
CA TRP A 207 -12.71 5.38 19.58
C TRP A 207 -13.78 4.69 20.43
N ALA A 208 -13.40 3.67 21.20
CA ALA A 208 -14.32 2.99 22.12
C ALA A 208 -14.73 3.88 23.31
N ASN A 209 -13.94 4.91 23.62
CA ASN A 209 -14.11 5.80 24.76
C ASN A 209 -14.54 7.23 24.38
N ALA A 210 -14.83 7.49 23.10
CA ALA A 210 -15.29 8.79 22.57
C ALA A 210 -16.79 8.78 22.27
#